data_AF-A0A151IV76-F1
#
_entry.id   AF-A0A151IV76-F1
#
_cell.length_a   1.000
_cell.length_b   1.000
_cell.length_c   1.000
_cell.angle_alpha   90.00
_cell.angle_beta   90.00
_cell.angle_gamma   90.00
#
_symmetry.space_group_name_H-M   'P 1'
#
loop_
_entity.id
_entity.type
_entity.pdbx_description
1 polymer ?
#
loop_
_entity_poly.entity_id
_entity_poly.type
_entity_poly.pdbx_seq_one_letter_code
_entity_poly.pdbx_strand_id
1 'polypeptide(L)' 'YIYSMEHRAMRLLSRRYDLTATGYKYLEIGISVGPPSYVEIALGDHCGHELSLSLETQLVECELLALVFNTQKKNRIK' A
#
# COMPACT_ATOMS: atom_id res chain seq x y z
N TYR A 1 -27.28 -13.18 -3.78
CA TYR A 1 -26.76 -12.03 -4.54
C TYR A 1 -25.25 -12.15 -4.58
N ILE A 2 -24.72 -12.69 -5.68
CA ILE A 2 -23.29 -12.87 -5.89
C ILE A 2 -22.88 -11.80 -6.88
N TYR A 3 -22.33 -10.70 -6.37
CA TYR A 3 -21.49 -9.80 -7.16
C TYR A 3 -20.12 -9.81 -6.47
N SER A 4 -19.42 -10.93 -6.63
CA SER A 4 -17.97 -10.95 -6.46
C SER A 4 -17.41 -10.22 -7.66
N MET A 5 -17.44 -8.89 -7.64
CA MET A 5 -16.54 -8.12 -8.48
C MET A 5 -15.16 -8.52 -8.01
N GLU A 6 -14.41 -9.24 -8.84
CA GLU A 6 -12.96 -9.32 -8.75
C GLU A 6 -12.38 -7.91 -8.99
N HIS A 7 -12.69 -6.95 -8.11
CA HIS A 7 -11.94 -5.72 -7.98
C HIS A 7 -10.62 -6.14 -7.38
N ARG A 8 -9.71 -6.60 -8.25
CA ARG A 8 -8.30 -6.75 -7.92
C ARG A 8 -7.87 -5.42 -7.31
N ALA A 9 -7.68 -5.40 -6.00
CA ALA A 9 -7.34 -4.19 -5.28
C ALA A 9 -6.10 -3.58 -5.95
N MET A 10 -6.24 -2.34 -6.39
CA MET A 10 -5.19 -1.68 -7.14
C MET A 10 -4.23 -1.06 -6.14
N ARG A 11 -2.96 -1.47 -6.20
CA ARG A 11 -1.91 -0.91 -5.34
C ARG A 11 -1.66 0.54 -5.74
N LEU A 12 -2.23 1.47 -4.98
CA LEU A 12 -2.24 2.89 -5.27
C LEU A 12 -0.89 3.52 -4.91
N LEU A 13 -0.31 3.09 -3.80
CA LEU A 13 0.97 3.58 -3.29
C LEU A 13 1.80 2.42 -2.76
N SER A 14 3.11 2.52 -2.97
CA SER A 14 4.11 1.69 -2.31
C SER A 14 5.31 2.53 -1.93
N ARG A 15 5.92 2.23 -0.80
CA ARG A 15 7.24 2.73 -0.45
C ARG A 15 8.09 1.62 0.14
N ARG A 16 9.31 1.50 -0.37
CA ARG A 16 10.35 0.60 0.11
C ARG A 16 11.36 1.35 0.98
N TYR A 17 11.72 0.74 2.10
CA TYR A 17 12.70 1.23 3.06
C TYR A 17 13.80 0.18 3.23
N ASP A 18 15.04 0.58 3.03
CA ASP A 18 16.18 -0.30 3.27
C ASP A 18 16.38 -0.48 4.78
N LEU A 19 16.43 -1.74 5.21
CA LEU A 19 16.65 -2.09 6.62
C LEU A 19 18.13 -2.29 6.95
N THR A 20 18.99 -2.34 5.94
CA THR A 20 20.44 -2.45 6.09
C THR A 20 21.13 -1.39 5.21
N ALA A 21 22.34 -0.97 5.61
CA ALA A 21 23.13 -0.02 4.81
C ALA A 21 23.45 -0.52 3.39
N THR A 22 23.47 -1.85 3.21
CA THR A 22 23.65 -2.52 1.92
C THR A 22 22.37 -2.62 1.09
N GLY A 23 21.21 -2.24 1.64
CA GLY A 23 19.90 -2.43 1.02
C GLY A 23 19.46 -3.89 0.91
N TYR A 24 20.23 -4.85 1.45
CA TYR A 24 19.99 -6.28 1.26
C TYR A 24 18.66 -6.76 1.85
N LYS A 25 18.24 -6.17 2.97
CA LYS A 25 16.91 -6.40 3.56
C LYS A 25 16.08 -5.15 3.38
N TYR A 26 14.79 -5.31 3.12
CA TYR A 26 13.87 -4.20 2.92
C TYR A 26 12.54 -4.41 3.64
N LEU A 27 11.90 -3.29 3.97
CA LEU A 27 10.51 -3.19 4.39
C LEU A 27 9.74 -2.44 3.29
N GLU A 28 8.70 -3.04 2.74
CA GLU A 28 7.82 -2.43 1.78
C GLU A 28 6.43 -2.24 2.36
N ILE A 29 5.91 -1.03 2.30
CA ILE A 29 4.56 -0.68 2.75
C ILE A 29 3.74 -0.25 1.54
N GLY A 30 2.70 -1.03 1.22
CA GLY A 30 1.75 -0.81 0.14
C GLY A 30 0.36 -0.45 0.65
N ILE A 31 -0.35 0.39 -0.10
CA ILE A 31 -1.79 0.63 0.10
C ILE A 31 -2.50 0.18 -1.17
N SER A 32 -3.43 -0.76 -1.02
CA SER A 32 -4.26 -1.27 -2.09
C SER A 32 -5.70 -0.84 -1.87
N VAL A 33 -6.27 -0.19 -2.89
CA VAL A 33 -7.64 0.34 -2.84
C VAL A 33 -8.54 -0.56 -3.67
N GLY A 34 -9.59 -1.03 -3.02
CA GLY A 34 -10.66 -1.85 -3.57
C GLY A 34 -11.66 -2.16 -2.45
N PRO A 35 -12.77 -2.84 -2.73
CA PRO A 35 -13.57 -3.47 -1.69
C PRO A 35 -13.08 -4.92 -1.46
N PRO A 36 -12.47 -5.27 -0.31
CA PRO A 36 -12.00 -4.40 0.78
C PRO A 36 -10.63 -3.77 0.49
N SER A 37 -10.36 -2.62 1.12
CA SER A 37 -9.08 -1.92 0.99
C SER A 37 -8.14 -2.43 2.07
N TYR A 38 -6.86 -2.59 1.75
CA TYR A 38 -5.90 -3.14 2.70
C TYR A 38 -4.55 -2.46 2.60
N VAL A 39 -3.83 -2.50 3.72
CA VAL A 39 -2.42 -2.13 3.79
C VAL A 39 -1.62 -3.42 3.75
N GLU A 40 -0.65 -3.48 2.86
CA GLU A 40 0.28 -4.58 2.71
C GLU A 40 1.62 -4.17 3.32
N ILE A 41 2.17 -5.01 4.20
CA ILE A 41 3.48 -4.82 4.80
C ILE A 41 4.31 -6.06 4.44
N ALA A 42 5.35 -5.87 3.64
CA ALA A 42 6.25 -6.94 3.24
C ALA A 42 7.65 -6.71 3.80
N LEU A 43 8.24 -7.75 4.37
CA LEU A 43 9.65 -7.82 4.71
C LEU A 43 10.31 -8.75 3.71
N GLY A 44 11.35 -8.28 3.02
CA GLY A 44 12.03 -9.13 2.05
C GLY A 44 13.54 -8.93 1.99
N ASP A 45 14.17 -9.76 1.18
CA ASP A 45 15.60 -9.68 0.87
C ASP A 45 15.89 -9.83 -0.63
N HIS A 46 17.13 -9.54 -1.03
CA HIS A 46 17.57 -9.66 -2.43
C HIS A 46 17.70 -11.11 -2.94
N CYS A 47 17.53 -12.11 -2.08
CA CYS A 47 17.46 -13.52 -2.50
C CYS A 47 16.05 -13.94 -2.91
N GLY A 48 15.06 -13.05 -2.79
CA GLY A 48 13.67 -13.34 -3.11
C GLY A 48 12.91 -13.99 -1.96
N HIS A 49 13.44 -13.96 -0.74
CA HIS A 49 12.64 -14.30 0.44
C HIS A 49 11.76 -13.11 0.80
N GLU A 50 10.45 -13.33 0.91
CA GLU A 50 9.49 -12.31 1.29
C GLU A 50 8.48 -12.86 2.30
N LEU A 51 8.21 -12.05 3.33
CA LEU A 51 7.20 -12.26 4.36
C LEU A 51 6.22 -11.09 4.27
N SER A 52 5.04 -11.34 3.70
CA SER A 52 3.97 -10.36 3.53
C SER A 52 2.86 -10.55 4.57
N LEU A 53 2.43 -9.45 5.18
CA LEU A 53 1.24 -9.37 6.01
C LEU A 53 0.26 -8.38 5.36
N SER A 54 -0.96 -8.84 5.10
CA SER A 54 -2.06 -7.98 4.65
C SER A 54 -2.99 -7.70 5.81
N LEU A 55 -3.18 -6.43 6.13
CA LEU A 55 -4.11 -6.01 7.17
C LEU A 55 -5.35 -5.43 6.49
N GLU A 56 -6.40 -6.24 6.45
CA GLU A 56 -7.72 -5.81 6.03
C GLU A 56 -8.23 -4.79 7.04
N THR A 57 -8.24 -3.54 6.63
CA THR A 57 -8.83 -2.47 7.42
C THR A 57 -10.15 -2.15 6.74
N GLN A 58 -11.24 -2.04 7.49
CA GLN A 58 -12.48 -1.43 6.99
C GLN A 58 -12.25 0.07 6.80
N LEU A 59 -11.33 0.42 5.89
CA LEU A 59 -11.08 1.78 5.47
C LEU A 59 -12.32 2.18 4.71
N VAL A 60 -13.19 2.93 5.37
CA VAL A 60 -14.29 3.63 4.72
C VAL A 60 -13.67 4.40 3.56
N GLU A 61 -14.07 4.06 2.34
CA GLU A 61 -13.43 4.42 1.06
C GLU A 61 -13.23 5.94 0.83
N CYS A 62 -13.67 6.81 1.74
CA CYS A 62 -13.70 8.26 1.55
C CYS A 62 -12.54 9.04 2.21
N GLU A 63 -12.01 8.64 3.37
CA GLU A 63 -11.06 9.51 4.12
C GLU A 63 -9.61 9.38 3.64
N LEU A 64 -9.14 8.15 3.40
CA LEU A 64 -7.76 7.93 2.97
C LEU A 64 -7.52 8.35 1.52
N LEU A 65 -8.48 8.14 0.62
CA LEU A 65 -8.40 8.69 -0.74
C LEU A 65 -8.36 10.21 -0.69
N ALA A 66 -9.21 10.86 0.12
CA ALA A 66 -9.17 12.30 0.29
C ALA A 66 -7.82 12.78 0.83
N LEU A 67 -7.21 12.11 1.81
CA LEU A 67 -5.90 12.48 2.33
C LEU A 67 -4.77 12.27 1.32
N VAL A 68 -4.76 11.12 0.62
CA VAL A 68 -3.74 10.78 -0.39
C VAL A 68 -3.80 11.74 -1.58
N PHE A 69 -4.99 12.01 -2.11
CA PHE A 69 -5.16 12.97 -3.21
C PHE A 69 -5.00 14.43 -2.75
N ASN A 70 -5.39 14.80 -1.53
CA ASN A 70 -5.16 16.17 -1.02
C ASN A 70 -3.68 16.46 -0.76
N THR A 71 -2.86 15.46 -0.42
CA THR A 71 -1.42 15.65 -0.24
C THR A 71 -0.73 16.01 -1.56
N GLN A 72 -1.24 15.55 -2.71
CA GLN A 72 -0.75 15.94 -4.04
C GLN A 72 -1.16 17.36 -4.47
N LYS A 73 -2.15 17.97 -3.80
CA LYS A 73 -2.62 19.33 -4.12
C LYS A 73 -1.88 20.44 -3.37
N LYS A 74 -1.18 20.11 -2.27
CA LYS A 74 -0.53 21.08 -1.38
C LYS A 74 0.94 21.38 -1.72
N ASN A 75 1.38 21.14 -2.96
CA ASN A 75 2.75 21.44 -3.39
C ASN A 75 2.85 22.08 -4.79
N ARG A 76 1.85 22.88 -5.20
CA ARG A 76 1.92 23.72 -6.41
C ARG A 76 1.31 25.12 -6.22
N ILE A 77 1.80 25.85 -5.23
CA ILE A 77 1.72 27.31 -5.25
C ILE A 77 3.14 27.83 -4.99
N LYS A 78 3.86 28.07 -6.09
CA LYS A 78 4.95 29.05 -6.15
C LYS A 78 4.32 30.37 -6.59
#